data_AF-A0A822G2J9-F1
#
_entry.id   AF-A0A822G2J9-F1
#
_cell.length_a   1.000
_cell.length_b   1.000
_cell.length_c   1.000
_cell.angle_alpha   90.00
_cell.angle_beta   90.00
_cell.angle_gamma   90.00
#
_symmetry.space_group_name_H-M   'P 1'
#
loop_
_entity.id
_entity.type
_entity.pdbx_description
1 polymer ?
#
loop_
_entity_poly.entity_id
_entity_poly.type
_entity_poly.pdbx_seq_one_letter_code
_entity_poly.pdbx_strand_id
1 'polypeptide(L)' 'ILKHLKTYKTERPINSAEISPLKDHVLLGGGQEAIKGYFEPINNIDIHLDGKSYASANEDDLVRIDYFDNDYLDYDVVY' A
#
# COMPACT_ATOMS: atom_id res chain seq x y z
N ILE A 1 21.49 -13.98 -10.37
CA ILE A 1 21.26 -12.76 -11.18
C ILE A 1 19.80 -12.38 -11.00
N LEU A 2 19.51 -11.13 -10.61
CA LEU A 2 18.15 -10.64 -10.44
C LEU A 2 17.65 -10.05 -11.76
N LYS A 3 16.37 -10.25 -12.09
CA LYS A 3 15.71 -9.65 -13.26
C LYS A 3 14.89 -8.44 -12.82
N HIS A 4 15.23 -7.26 -13.31
CA HIS A 4 14.39 -6.07 -13.14
C HIS A 4 13.10 -6.23 -13.93
N LEU A 5 11.94 -6.08 -13.27
CA LEU A 5 10.63 -6.20 -13.91
C LEU A 5 10.02 -4.83 -14.21
N LYS A 6 9.89 -3.98 -13.18
CA LYS A 6 9.21 -2.70 -13.29
C LYS A 6 9.72 -1.72 -12.21
N THR A 7 9.64 -0.42 -12.51
CA THR A 7 9.88 0.68 -11.56
C THR A 7 8.63 1.54 -11.48
N TYR A 8 8.17 1.82 -10.25
CA TYR A 8 7.12 2.81 -9.99
C TYR A 8 7.78 4.08 -9.45
N LYS A 9 7.55 5.23 -10.08
CA LYS A 9 8.09 6.52 -9.62
C LYS A 9 7.02 7.26 -8.83
N THR A 10 7.41 7.87 -7.72
CA THR A 10 6.55 8.71 -6.87
C THR A 10 7.14 10.10 -6.74
N GLU A 11 6.30 11.07 -6.39
CA GLU A 11 6.71 12.46 -6.14
C GLU A 11 7.25 12.67 -4.74
N ARG A 12 6.82 11.83 -3.78
CA ARG A 12 7.24 11.87 -2.38
C ARG A 12 8.08 10.63 -2.04
N PRO A 13 8.99 10.73 -1.05
CA PRO A 13 9.74 9.58 -0.54
C PRO A 13 8.82 8.44 -0.08
N ILE A 14 9.22 7.21 -0.36
CA ILE A 14 8.54 5.98 0.06
C ILE A 14 9.36 5.33 1.17
N ASN A 15 8.69 4.89 2.23
CA ASN A 15 9.29 4.21 3.38
C ASN A 15 9.08 2.69 3.35
N SER A 16 7.96 2.23 2.78
CA SER A 16 7.59 0.82 2.69
C SER A 16 6.83 0.50 1.40
N ALA A 17 6.90 -0.74 0.92
CA ALA A 17 6.18 -1.20 -0.27
C ALA A 17 5.85 -2.69 -0.14
N GLU A 18 4.63 -3.08 -0.51
CA GLU A 18 4.15 -4.47 -0.41
C GLU A 18 3.48 -4.91 -1.73
N ILE A 19 3.65 -6.17 -2.10
CA ILE A 19 3.01 -6.75 -3.29
C ILE A 19 1.66 -7.33 -2.85
N SER A 20 0.59 -7.02 -3.59
CA SER A 20 -0.69 -7.64 -3.28
C SER A 20 -0.66 -9.14 -3.58
N PRO A 21 -1.15 -9.99 -2.66
CA PRO A 21 -1.20 -11.43 -2.88
C PRO A 21 -2.32 -11.83 -3.85
N LEU A 22 -3.28 -10.93 -4.14
CA LEU A 22 -4.48 -11.21 -4.92
C LEU A 22 -4.54 -10.46 -6.26
N LYS A 23 -3.95 -9.26 -6.34
CA LYS A 23 -4.12 -8.35 -7.49
C LYS A 23 -2.76 -7.94 -8.04
N ASP A 24 -2.69 -7.66 -9.35
CA ASP A 24 -1.47 -7.24 -10.03
C ASP A 24 -1.09 -5.76 -9.78
N HIS A 25 -0.88 -5.40 -8.51
CA HIS A 25 -0.37 -4.09 -8.10
C HIS A 25 0.55 -4.18 -6.88
N VAL A 26 1.03 -3.00 -6.47
CA VAL A 26 1.82 -2.81 -5.25
C VAL A 26 1.16 -1.74 -4.40
N LEU A 27 1.16 -1.92 -3.08
CA LEU A 27 0.82 -0.88 -2.13
C LEU A 27 2.12 -0.16 -1.72
N LEU A 28 2.09 1.17 -1.65
CA LEU A 28 3.24 1.99 -1.31
C LEU A 28 2.91 2.83 -0.07
N GLY A 29 3.76 2.75 0.95
CA GLY A 29 3.65 3.50 2.19
C GLY A 29 4.78 4.51 2.31
N GLY A 30 4.43 5.78 2.56
CA GLY A 30 5.39 6.87 2.73
C GLY A 30 4.74 8.20 2.42
N GLY A 31 5.47 9.29 2.66
CA GLY A 31 4.97 10.63 2.43
C GLY A 31 3.86 11.06 3.40
N GLN A 32 3.83 12.35 3.67
CA GLN A 32 2.76 12.96 4.48
C GLN A 32 1.41 12.84 3.75
N GLU A 33 0.30 12.70 4.48
CA GLU A 33 -1.08 12.67 3.95
C GLU A 33 -1.37 11.55 2.91
N ALA A 34 -0.54 10.51 2.84
CA ALA A 34 -0.69 9.44 1.85
C ALA A 34 -1.94 8.57 2.06
N ILE A 35 -2.40 8.41 3.30
CA ILE A 35 -3.67 7.80 3.64
C ILE A 35 -4.57 8.87 4.25
N LYS A 36 -5.85 8.87 3.87
CA LYS A 36 -6.82 9.82 4.38
C LYS A 36 -6.86 9.80 5.92
N GLY A 37 -6.61 10.96 6.51
CA GLY A 37 -6.62 11.13 7.96
C GLY A 37 -5.34 10.69 8.67
N TYR A 38 -4.27 10.36 7.95
CA TYR A 38 -2.91 10.47 8.48
C TYR A 38 -2.37 11.85 8.20
N PHE A 39 -1.85 12.50 9.23
CA PHE A 39 -1.22 13.80 9.12
C PHE A 39 0.29 13.68 8.97
N GLU A 40 0.86 12.56 9.44
CA GLU A 40 2.28 12.29 9.36
C GLU A 40 2.60 11.07 8.46
N PRO A 41 3.87 10.93 8.01
CA PRO A 41 4.26 9.88 7.08
C PRO A 41 4.00 8.45 7.57
N ILE A 42 3.65 7.58 6.63
CA ILE A 42 3.55 6.14 6.86
C ILE A 42 4.95 5.54 6.87
N ASN A 43 5.30 4.83 7.93
CA ASN A 43 6.60 4.19 8.07
C ASN A 43 6.57 2.73 7.65
N ASN A 44 5.42 2.06 7.82
CA ASN A 44 5.28 0.67 7.50
C ASN A 44 3.86 0.36 7.00
N ILE A 45 3.78 -0.60 6.08
CA ILE A 45 2.54 -1.18 5.58
C ILE A 45 2.74 -2.69 5.43
N ASP A 46 1.67 -3.44 5.67
CA ASP A 46 1.65 -4.88 5.44
C ASP A 46 0.26 -5.29 4.92
N ILE A 47 0.21 -6.17 3.92
CA ILE A 47 -1.04 -6.65 3.33
C ILE A 47 -1.34 -8.03 3.90
N HIS A 48 -2.56 -8.23 4.39
CA HIS A 48 -2.97 -9.54 4.85
C HIS A 48 -2.99 -10.55 3.69
N LEU A 49 -2.63 -11.81 3.96
CA LEU A 49 -2.46 -12.85 2.94
C LEU A 49 -3.71 -13.15 2.11
N ASP A 50 -4.90 -12.85 2.62
CA ASP A 50 -6.14 -12.97 1.84
C ASP A 50 -6.34 -11.85 0.80
N GLY A 51 -5.49 -10.81 0.84
CA GLY A 51 -5.50 -9.66 -0.06
C GLY A 51 -6.64 -8.68 0.16
N LYS A 52 -7.41 -8.79 1.26
CA LYS A 52 -8.64 -8.01 1.50
C LYS A 52 -8.47 -6.85 2.47
N SER A 53 -7.37 -6.83 3.23
CA SER A 53 -7.07 -5.77 4.19
C SER A 53 -5.57 -5.51 4.28
N TYR A 54 -5.20 -4.36 4.81
CA TYR A 54 -3.83 -4.02 5.11
C TYR A 54 -3.73 -3.33 6.47
N ALA A 55 -2.56 -3.45 7.10
CA ALA A 55 -2.18 -2.69 8.27
C ALA A 55 -1.22 -1.57 7.87
N SER A 56 -1.31 -0.41 8.52
CA SER A 56 -0.38 0.69 8.34
C SER A 56 0.01 1.32 9.68
N ALA A 57 1.26 1.73 9.80
CA ALA A 57 1.79 2.42 10.97
C ALA A 57 2.45 3.73 10.54
N ASN A 58 2.16 4.82 11.24
CA ASN A 58 2.64 6.16 10.90
C ASN A 58 3.26 6.89 12.11
N GLU A 59 3.75 8.11 11.90
CA GLU A 59 4.36 8.93 12.96
C GLU A 59 3.34 9.67 13.85
N ASP A 60 2.03 9.49 13.64
CA ASP A 60 0.97 9.99 14.53
C ASP A 60 0.75 9.07 15.77
N ASP A 61 1.66 8.13 16.05
CA ASP A 61 1.50 7.06 17.06
C ASP A 61 0.27 6.15 16.82
N LEU A 62 -0.15 6.01 15.55
CA LEU A 62 -1.29 5.18 15.17
C LEU A 62 -0.86 3.94 14.37
N VAL A 63 -1.59 2.86 14.63
CA VAL A 63 -1.68 1.70 13.74
C VAL A 63 -3.13 1.57 13.30
N ARG A 64 -3.36 1.49 11.99
CA ARG A 64 -4.69 1.22 11.42
C ARG A 64 -4.71 -0.10 10.70
N ILE A 65 -5.88 -0.73 10.72
CA ILE A 65 -6.22 -1.88 9.89
C ILE A 65 -7.40 -1.45 9.05
N ASP A 66 -7.22 -1.47 7.73
CA ASP A 66 -8.21 -1.02 6.77
C ASP A 66 -8.55 -2.17 5.82
N TYR A 67 -9.83 -2.34 5.53
CA TYR A 67 -10.31 -3.23 4.47
C TYR A 67 -10.31 -2.46 3.14
N PHE A 68 -9.93 -3.13 2.06
CA PHE A 68 -10.16 -2.58 0.74
C PHE A 68 -11.67 -2.49 0.46
N ASP A 69 -12.07 -1.46 -0.28
CA ASP A 69 -13.47 -1.31 -0.68
C ASP A 69 -13.85 -2.30 -1.78
N ASN A 70 -15.16 -2.47 -1.99
CA ASN A 70 -15.67 -3.38 -3.02
C ASN A 70 -15.22 -2.96 -4.42
N ASP A 71 -15.10 -1.66 -4.70
CA ASP A 71 -14.64 -1.15 -5.98
C ASP A 71 -13.24 -1.69 -6.32
N TYR A 72 -12.33 -1.71 -5.35
CA TYR A 72 -11.02 -2.32 -5.50
C TYR A 72 -11.08 -3.85 -5.58
N LEU A 73 -11.91 -4.50 -4.74
CA LEU A 73 -11.99 -5.96 -4.69
C LEU A 73 -12.57 -6.55 -5.98
N ASP A 74 -13.54 -5.86 -6.57
CA ASP A 74 -14.22 -6.22 -7.82
C ASP A 74 -13.47 -5.72 -9.06
N TYR A 75 -12.40 -4.93 -8.89
CA TYR A 75 -11.59 -4.46 -10.01
C TYR A 75 -10.78 -5.60 -10.64
N ASP A 76 -11.22 -6.05 -11.80
CA ASP A 76 -10.45 -6.94 -12.67
C ASP A 76 -9.80 -6.14 -13.79
N VAL A 77 -8.48 -6.21 -13.88
CA VAL A 77 -7.73 -5.60 -14.97
C VAL A 77 -7.96 -6.45 -16.22
N VAL A 78 -8.81 -5.97 -17.12
CA VAL A 78 -8.92 -6.52 -18.47
C VAL A 78 -7.80 -5.91 -19.32
N TYR A 79 -6.86 -6.75 -19.76
CA TYR A 79 -5.75 -6.37 -20.64
C TYR A 79 -6.18 -6.17 -22.09
#